data_AF-R7L752-F1
#
_entry.id   AF-R7L752-F1
#
_cell.length_a   1.000
_cell.length_b   1.000
_cell.length_c   1.000
_cell.angle_alpha   90.00
_cell.angle_beta   90.00
_cell.angle_gamma   90.00
#
_symmetry.space_group_name_H-M   'P 1'
#
loop_
_entity.id
_entity.type
_entity.pdbx_description
1 polymer ?
#
loop_
_entity_poly.entity_id
_entity_poly.type
_entity_poly.pdbx_seq_one_letter_code
_entity_poly.pdbx_strand_id
1 'polypeptide(L)'
;MVAPEGLENLKGCKIWYSIWQNSGALPERLVASQTVSLDGVMKDARTGPLKSRGRGYGKSASFERYLASRFIYFKMSCDASGVEIIKPANYREIFYDWLNGYMRRSLAADIFGVDKESSDTYAAMLLGDKSKLTKEQKQSFSDTGTMHVFAISGLHIGFAAALIYALLRSANVYWKFQPLVALPVLYMYVCACGGRPSAMRAFAMIAVFWIAMVSGRGIKSFGALAIAAAAALAINPADLFDAGFVLSYAIVASIFLYGIPLYQFFEAGYNRRFFSFEPTRFQIFCKRAFSFAAGGFCISLGAAFAAAPLSAHYFSYVSTMSWLYSPVFVFGAGIVVGLGFAGFLLPNFLAAFLNWVACSIVGWMSAFAVWGAKNYATAVKVSVPGMGAAALSLAAYLVLSGLMDNRNPLLRFVLPPSLSLAILSAASIFQNG
;
A
#
# COMPACT_ATOMS: atom_id res chain seq x y z
N MET A 1 18.23 14.06 -41.06
CA MET A 1 17.19 13.01 -41.00
C MET A 1 15.87 13.71 -40.79
N VAL A 2 14.93 13.54 -41.72
CA VAL A 2 13.56 14.05 -41.55
C VAL A 2 12.92 13.20 -40.44
N ALA A 3 12.36 13.85 -39.41
CA ALA A 3 11.62 13.17 -38.37
C ALA A 3 10.54 12.29 -39.02
N PRO A 4 10.44 10.98 -38.71
CA PRO A 4 9.40 10.15 -39.31
C PRO A 4 8.01 10.77 -39.08
N GLU A 5 7.17 10.76 -40.12
CA GLU A 5 5.81 11.29 -40.08
C GLU A 5 5.06 10.77 -38.84
N GLY A 6 4.52 11.69 -38.02
CA GLY A 6 3.81 11.37 -36.77
C GLY A 6 4.47 11.88 -35.48
N LEU A 7 5.74 12.31 -35.50
CA LEU A 7 6.44 12.89 -34.34
C LEU A 7 5.85 14.23 -33.87
N GLU A 8 5.25 15.00 -34.78
CA GLU A 8 4.60 16.29 -34.46
C GLU A 8 3.42 16.14 -33.47
N ASN A 9 2.82 14.94 -33.41
CA ASN A 9 1.68 14.62 -32.56
C ASN A 9 2.07 14.08 -31.17
N LEU A 10 3.36 13.96 -30.83
CA LEU A 10 3.80 13.45 -29.53
C LEU A 10 3.84 14.52 -28.42
N LYS A 11 3.65 15.79 -28.77
CA LYS A 11 3.67 16.89 -27.79
C LYS A 11 2.50 16.73 -26.80
N GLY A 12 2.83 16.61 -25.52
CA GLY A 12 1.85 16.40 -24.44
C GLY A 12 1.51 14.93 -24.17
N CYS A 13 2.04 13.99 -24.96
CA CYS A 13 1.89 12.56 -24.66
C CYS A 13 2.78 12.15 -23.49
N LYS A 14 2.29 11.20 -22.69
CA LYS A 14 3.07 10.55 -21.65
C LYS A 14 3.87 9.39 -22.28
N ILE A 15 5.15 9.31 -21.94
CA ILE A 15 6.06 8.28 -22.43
C ILE A 15 6.62 7.54 -21.22
N TRP A 16 6.63 6.21 -21.26
CA TRP A 16 7.37 5.41 -20.29
C TRP A 16 8.82 5.31 -20.76
N TYR A 17 9.79 5.46 -19.87
CA TYR A 17 11.20 5.37 -20.24
C TYR A 17 11.96 4.39 -19.35
N SER A 18 12.99 3.77 -19.92
CA SER A 18 13.98 2.97 -19.20
C SER A 18 15.38 3.45 -19.56
N ILE A 19 16.16 3.79 -18.55
CA ILE A 19 17.58 4.12 -18.67
C ILE A 19 18.36 2.91 -18.16
N TRP A 20 19.31 2.42 -18.95
CA TRP A 20 20.29 1.42 -18.51
C TRP A 20 21.69 1.99 -18.61
N GLN A 21 22.64 1.29 -18.02
CA GLN A 21 24.04 1.73 -17.94
C GLN A 21 24.92 0.67 -18.60
N ASN A 22 25.33 0.90 -19.84
CA ASN A 22 26.45 0.17 -20.47
C ASN A 22 27.75 0.99 -20.42
N SER A 23 27.65 2.33 -20.49
CA SER A 23 28.77 3.27 -20.51
C SER A 23 28.37 4.61 -19.87
N GLY A 24 29.28 5.24 -19.12
CA GLY A 24 29.00 6.50 -18.41
C GLY A 24 28.38 6.34 -17.03
N ALA A 25 28.33 7.42 -16.24
CA ALA A 25 27.66 7.43 -14.93
C ALA A 25 26.15 7.55 -15.13
N LEU A 26 25.35 6.78 -14.38
CA LEU A 26 23.92 7.05 -14.25
C LEU A 26 23.76 8.51 -13.78
N PRO A 27 22.90 9.32 -14.42
CA PRO A 27 22.64 10.67 -13.95
C PRO A 27 22.28 10.61 -12.46
N GLU A 28 22.82 11.55 -11.66
CA GLU A 28 22.39 11.74 -10.28
C GLU A 28 20.87 11.91 -10.31
N ARG A 29 20.17 10.84 -9.92
CA ARG A 29 18.72 10.70 -9.74
C ARG A 29 17.87 11.79 -10.42
N LEU A 30 17.19 11.44 -11.52
CA LEU A 30 16.21 12.34 -12.14
C LEU A 30 15.13 12.78 -11.13
N VAL A 31 14.93 14.08 -11.02
CA VAL A 31 13.95 14.72 -10.14
C VAL A 31 12.74 15.14 -10.97
N ALA A 32 11.54 15.02 -10.40
CA ALA A 32 10.31 15.45 -11.07
C ALA A 32 10.41 16.95 -11.49
N SER A 33 9.70 17.31 -12.56
CA SER A 33 9.73 18.65 -13.17
C SER A 33 11.03 19.05 -13.91
N GLN A 34 12.06 18.20 -13.96
CA GLN A 34 13.19 18.41 -14.85
C GLN A 34 12.77 18.32 -16.32
N THR A 35 13.37 19.14 -17.18
CA THR A 35 13.31 18.93 -18.63
C THR A 35 14.59 18.20 -19.03
N VAL A 36 14.44 17.01 -19.60
CA VAL A 36 15.56 16.15 -20.01
C VAL A 36 15.52 15.91 -21.52
N SER A 37 16.69 15.96 -22.15
CA SER A 37 16.92 15.38 -23.47
C SER A 37 17.25 13.90 -23.30
N LEU A 38 16.64 13.06 -24.11
CA LEU A 38 16.87 11.62 -24.10
C LEU A 38 17.15 11.18 -25.53
N ASP A 39 18.37 10.70 -25.78
CA ASP A 39 18.74 10.07 -27.04
C ASP A 39 18.66 8.54 -26.91
N GLY A 40 17.76 7.93 -27.68
CA GLY A 40 17.50 6.50 -27.58
C GLY A 40 16.45 5.98 -28.55
N VAL A 41 16.03 4.75 -28.31
CA VAL A 41 15.07 4.03 -29.16
C VAL A 41 13.66 4.14 -28.59
N MET A 42 12.74 4.69 -29.38
CA MET A 42 11.31 4.74 -29.06
C MET A 42 10.57 3.58 -29.74
N LYS A 43 9.61 2.97 -29.04
CA LYS A 43 8.75 1.88 -29.54
C LYS A 43 7.30 2.09 -29.08
N ASP A 44 6.32 1.63 -29.86
CA ASP A 44 4.93 1.60 -29.41
C ASP A 44 4.82 0.62 -28.22
N ALA A 45 4.18 1.07 -27.15
CA ALA A 45 3.95 0.29 -25.95
C ALA A 45 3.02 -0.93 -26.20
N ARG A 46 2.25 -0.91 -27.29
CA ARG A 46 1.32 -1.97 -27.72
C ARG A 46 1.97 -3.02 -28.61
N THR A 47 3.14 -2.76 -29.19
CA THR A 47 3.82 -3.66 -30.13
C THR A 47 5.05 -4.30 -29.50
N GLY A 48 4.86 -5.05 -28.42
CA GLY A 48 5.82 -6.10 -28.05
C GLY A 48 5.45 -7.38 -28.79
N PRO A 49 6.40 -8.14 -29.39
CA PRO A 49 6.05 -9.48 -29.85
C PRO A 49 5.53 -10.27 -28.65
N LEU A 50 4.35 -10.88 -28.80
CA LEU A 50 3.93 -12.00 -27.97
C LEU A 50 5.01 -13.06 -28.12
N LYS A 51 6.06 -13.04 -27.29
CA LYS A 51 7.12 -14.05 -27.33
C LYS A 51 6.51 -15.39 -26.96
N SER A 52 6.03 -16.11 -27.97
CA SER A 52 5.75 -17.53 -27.92
C SER A 52 7.09 -18.26 -27.88
N ARG A 53 7.60 -18.43 -26.65
CA ARG A 53 8.37 -19.60 -26.18
C ARG A 53 8.91 -19.30 -24.79
N GLY A 54 8.32 -19.98 -23.79
CA GLY A 54 8.86 -20.08 -22.43
C GLY A 54 8.19 -19.20 -21.37
N ARG A 55 7.43 -19.83 -20.47
CA ARG A 55 7.09 -19.48 -19.06
C ARG A 55 6.71 -18.03 -18.65
N GLY A 56 6.61 -17.06 -19.55
CA GLY A 56 6.46 -15.62 -19.22
C GLY A 56 5.23 -14.90 -19.78
N TYR A 57 4.24 -15.63 -20.30
CA TYR A 57 3.12 -15.09 -21.10
C TYR A 57 2.24 -14.02 -20.39
N GLY A 58 2.33 -13.85 -19.06
CA GLY A 58 1.45 -12.96 -18.29
C GLY A 58 2.01 -11.58 -17.90
N LYS A 59 3.33 -11.41 -17.75
CA LYS A 59 3.90 -10.18 -17.15
C LYS A 59 4.05 -9.01 -18.13
N SER A 60 4.35 -9.27 -19.40
CA SER A 60 4.52 -8.20 -20.40
C SER A 60 3.17 -7.61 -20.81
N ALA A 61 2.18 -8.46 -21.09
CA ALA A 61 0.84 -8.04 -21.50
C ALA A 61 0.10 -7.28 -20.37
N SER A 62 0.28 -7.68 -19.11
CA SER A 62 -0.29 -6.95 -17.96
C SER A 62 0.35 -5.57 -17.78
N PHE A 63 1.67 -5.46 -17.96
CA PHE A 63 2.36 -4.17 -17.88
C PHE A 63 1.98 -3.23 -19.04
N GLU A 64 1.82 -3.75 -20.25
CA GLU A 64 1.38 -2.96 -21.41
C GLU A 64 -0.05 -2.47 -21.27
N ARG A 65 -0.97 -3.32 -20.78
CA ARG A 65 -2.34 -2.92 -20.42
C ARG A 65 -2.34 -1.84 -19.33
N TYR A 66 -1.46 -1.96 -18.34
CA TYR A 66 -1.29 -0.95 -17.29
C TYR A 66 -0.79 0.39 -17.84
N LEU A 67 0.14 0.40 -18.79
CA LEU A 67 0.57 1.64 -19.44
C LEU A 67 -0.56 2.26 -20.27
N ALA A 68 -1.28 1.44 -21.04
CA ALA A 68 -2.41 1.87 -21.85
C ALA A 68 -3.55 2.46 -21.00
N SER A 69 -3.86 1.91 -19.82
CA SER A 69 -4.85 2.47 -18.90
C SER A 69 -4.44 3.82 -18.31
N ARG A 70 -3.15 4.19 -18.41
CA ARG A 70 -2.61 5.50 -18.02
C ARG A 70 -2.38 6.43 -19.20
N PHE A 71 -2.90 6.08 -20.38
CA PHE A 71 -2.70 6.81 -21.64
C PHE A 71 -1.22 6.95 -22.01
N ILE A 72 -0.42 5.92 -21.69
CA ILE A 72 1.00 5.83 -22.05
C ILE A 72 1.14 4.83 -23.21
N TYR A 73 1.35 5.36 -24.41
CA TYR A 73 1.37 4.55 -25.65
C TYR A 73 2.78 4.35 -26.23
N PHE A 74 3.79 4.99 -25.65
CA PHE A 74 5.16 4.91 -26.14
C PHE A 74 6.12 4.53 -25.01
N LYS A 75 7.09 3.68 -25.34
CA LYS A 75 8.21 3.31 -24.48
C LYS A 75 9.50 3.83 -25.10
N MET A 76 10.35 4.45 -24.31
CA MET A 76 11.67 4.92 -24.73
C MET A 76 12.78 4.26 -23.94
N SER A 77 13.86 3.93 -24.63
CA SER A 77 14.90 3.07 -24.15
C SER A 77 16.24 3.73 -24.51
N CYS A 78 17.00 4.22 -23.52
CA CYS A 78 18.26 4.95 -23.74
C CYS A 78 19.37 4.51 -22.77
N ASP A 79 20.62 4.70 -23.18
CA ASP A 79 21.79 4.56 -22.30
C ASP A 79 21.96 5.82 -21.43
N ALA A 80 22.61 5.68 -20.27
CA ALA A 80 22.86 6.80 -19.35
C ALA A 80 23.63 7.96 -20.02
N SER A 81 24.53 7.66 -20.96
CA SER A 81 25.25 8.68 -21.73
C SER A 81 24.36 9.54 -22.64
N GLY A 82 23.18 9.04 -23.03
CA GLY A 82 22.20 9.76 -23.86
C GLY A 82 21.22 10.62 -23.05
N VAL A 83 21.44 10.81 -21.75
CA VAL A 83 20.56 11.60 -20.88
C VAL A 83 21.21 12.94 -20.56
N GLU A 84 20.57 14.03 -20.97
CA GLU A 84 21.03 15.40 -20.68
C GLU A 84 19.94 16.19 -19.97
N ILE A 85 20.29 16.89 -18.88
CA ILE A 85 19.34 17.76 -18.16
C ILE A 85 19.37 19.15 -18.80
N ILE A 86 18.30 19.50 -19.53
CA ILE A 86 18.16 20.79 -20.22
C ILE A 86 17.72 21.88 -19.24
N LYS A 87 16.78 21.55 -18.34
CA LYS A 87 16.29 22.47 -17.31
C LYS A 87 16.21 21.79 -15.95
N PRO A 88 16.68 22.46 -14.88
CA PRO A 88 16.59 21.92 -13.53
C PRO A 88 15.13 21.77 -13.09
N ALA A 89 14.92 20.99 -12.04
CA ALA A 89 13.61 20.86 -11.41
C ALA A 89 13.16 22.20 -10.80
N ASN A 90 11.85 22.39 -10.69
CA ASN A 90 11.30 23.51 -9.94
C ASN A 90 11.66 23.39 -8.44
N TYR A 91 11.79 24.53 -7.75
CA TYR A 91 12.16 24.59 -6.32
C TYR A 91 11.37 23.66 -5.41
N ARG A 92 10.07 23.47 -5.69
CA ARG A 92 9.21 22.56 -4.93
C ARG A 92 9.68 21.10 -5.01
N GLU A 93 10.01 20.62 -6.20
CA GLU A 93 10.45 19.23 -6.39
C GLU A 93 11.88 19.03 -5.87
N ILE A 94 12.73 20.05 -5.96
CA ILE A 94 14.06 20.06 -5.32
C ILE A 94 13.91 19.90 -3.80
N PHE A 95 12.98 20.65 -3.19
CA PHE A 95 12.72 20.54 -1.75
C PHE A 95 12.20 19.14 -1.36
N TYR A 96 11.31 18.55 -2.15
CA TYR A 96 10.82 17.19 -1.93
C TYR A 96 11.93 16.14 -2.05
N ASP A 97 12.82 16.27 -3.04
CA ASP A 97 13.97 15.39 -3.17
C ASP A 97 14.97 15.55 -2.02
N TRP A 98 15.23 16.80 -1.60
CA TRP A 98 16.05 17.09 -0.42
C TRP A 98 15.50 16.44 0.85
N LEU A 99 14.19 16.56 1.10
CA LEU A 99 13.54 15.95 2.25
C LEU A 99 13.61 14.42 2.18
N ASN A 100 13.44 13.84 0.98
CA ASN A 100 13.64 12.41 0.75
C ASN A 100 15.08 11.97 1.05
N GLY A 101 16.06 12.75 0.61
CA GLY A 101 17.48 12.53 0.89
C GLY A 101 17.82 12.64 2.37
N TYR A 102 17.23 13.60 3.07
CA TYR A 102 17.36 13.72 4.53
C TYR A 102 16.83 12.48 5.25
N MET A 103 15.60 12.04 4.93
CA MET A 103 15.04 10.82 5.51
C MET A 103 15.93 9.60 5.22
N ARG A 104 16.42 9.45 3.99
CA ARG A 104 17.36 8.37 3.62
C ARG A 104 18.63 8.38 4.46
N ARG A 105 19.26 9.55 4.63
CA ARG A 105 20.48 9.68 5.44
C ARG A 105 20.23 9.40 6.92
N SER A 106 19.09 9.86 7.45
CA SER A 106 18.72 9.60 8.84
C SER A 106 18.46 8.12 9.12
N LEU A 107 18.04 7.35 8.12
CA LEU A 107 17.84 5.89 8.22
C LEU A 107 19.11 5.10 7.95
N ALA A 108 20.09 5.68 7.26
CA ALA A 108 21.36 5.04 6.89
C ALA A 108 22.35 4.92 8.07
N ALA A 109 21.85 4.81 9.30
CA ALA A 109 22.68 4.68 10.48
C ALA A 109 23.37 3.32 10.49
N ASP A 110 24.59 3.29 9.94
CA ASP A 110 25.59 2.22 10.01
C ASP A 110 26.17 2.06 11.42
N ILE A 111 25.34 2.27 12.43
CA ILE A 111 25.74 2.42 13.81
C ILE A 111 25.05 1.30 14.57
N PHE A 112 25.85 0.49 15.28
CA PHE A 112 25.47 -0.75 16.00
C PHE A 112 25.48 -2.07 15.19
N GLY A 113 26.20 -2.14 14.08
CA GLY A 113 26.56 -3.43 13.45
C GLY A 113 25.39 -4.23 12.87
N VAL A 114 24.33 -3.56 12.44
CA VAL A 114 23.20 -4.19 11.74
C VAL A 114 23.66 -4.68 10.37
N ASP A 115 23.20 -5.86 9.97
CA ASP A 115 23.47 -6.36 8.64
C ASP A 115 22.81 -5.48 7.56
N LYS A 116 23.47 -5.40 6.41
CA LYS A 116 23.03 -4.56 5.29
C LYS A 116 21.63 -4.93 4.78
N GLU A 117 21.26 -6.20 4.84
CA GLU A 117 19.98 -6.69 4.33
C GLU A 117 18.81 -6.19 5.19
N SER A 118 18.93 -6.23 6.52
CA SER A 118 17.95 -5.68 7.45
C SER A 118 17.81 -4.16 7.29
N SER A 119 18.91 -3.44 7.10
CA SER A 119 18.91 -1.99 6.85
C SER A 119 18.22 -1.63 5.52
N ASP A 120 18.54 -2.35 4.44
CA ASP A 120 17.90 -2.17 3.14
C ASP A 120 16.39 -2.51 3.22
N THR A 121 16.00 -3.52 4.00
CA THR A 121 14.60 -3.90 4.25
C THR A 121 13.86 -2.84 5.07
N TYR A 122 14.52 -2.27 6.08
CA TYR A 122 13.99 -1.18 6.90
C TYR A 122 13.75 0.09 6.06
N ALA A 123 14.73 0.48 5.25
CA ALA A 123 14.60 1.58 4.31
C ALA A 123 13.49 1.30 3.27
N ALA A 124 13.38 0.05 2.78
CA ALA A 124 12.30 -0.36 1.89
C ALA A 124 10.92 -0.23 2.54
N MET A 125 10.80 -0.48 3.84
CA MET A 125 9.54 -0.36 4.56
C MET A 125 9.15 1.12 4.72
N LEU A 126 10.01 1.94 5.33
CA LEU A 126 9.69 3.34 5.64
C LEU A 126 9.52 4.22 4.38
N LEU A 127 10.43 4.07 3.41
CA LEU A 127 10.43 4.89 2.19
C LEU A 127 9.66 4.21 1.04
N GLY A 128 9.14 3.03 1.30
CA GLY A 128 8.49 2.17 0.32
C GLY A 128 9.42 1.65 -0.78
N ASP A 129 10.73 1.83 -0.69
CA ASP A 129 11.66 1.53 -1.79
C ASP A 129 11.92 0.03 -1.95
N LYS A 130 10.96 -0.66 -2.59
CA LYS A 130 11.01 -2.11 -2.81
C LYS A 130 12.20 -2.54 -3.69
N SER A 131 12.90 -1.63 -4.35
CA SER A 131 14.09 -1.98 -5.15
C SER A 131 15.18 -2.61 -4.29
N LYS A 132 15.24 -2.21 -3.01
CA LYS A 132 16.18 -2.66 -1.99
C LYS A 132 15.97 -4.10 -1.50
N LEU A 133 14.76 -4.65 -1.69
CA LEU A 133 14.46 -6.02 -1.28
C LEU A 133 15.05 -7.04 -2.25
N THR A 134 15.62 -8.11 -1.71
CA THR A 134 16.12 -9.25 -2.50
C THR A 134 14.97 -9.96 -3.22
N LYS A 135 15.27 -10.78 -4.23
CA LYS A 135 14.24 -11.55 -4.95
C LYS A 135 13.51 -12.53 -4.02
N GLU A 136 14.24 -13.17 -3.10
CA GLU A 136 13.68 -14.12 -2.12
C GLU A 136 12.76 -13.40 -1.13
N GLN A 137 13.17 -12.23 -0.62
CA GLN A 137 12.33 -11.40 0.25
C GLN A 137 11.04 -10.96 -0.46
N LYS A 138 11.15 -10.42 -1.68
CA LYS A 138 9.98 -10.01 -2.48
C LYS A 138 8.99 -11.16 -2.66
N GLN A 139 9.50 -12.35 -2.97
CA GLN A 139 8.68 -13.54 -3.14
C GLN A 139 8.03 -13.95 -1.81
N SER A 140 8.80 -14.02 -0.73
CA SER A 140 8.30 -14.44 0.60
C SER A 140 7.26 -13.49 1.17
N PHE A 141 7.45 -12.17 1.04
CA PHE A 141 6.44 -11.18 1.45
C PHE A 141 5.21 -11.21 0.53
N SER A 142 5.38 -11.51 -0.76
CA SER A 142 4.26 -11.70 -1.68
C SER A 142 3.43 -12.92 -1.31
N ASP A 143 4.10 -14.04 -1.02
CA ASP A 143 3.45 -15.33 -0.73
C ASP A 143 2.73 -15.32 0.62
N THR A 144 3.34 -14.70 1.63
CA THR A 144 2.68 -14.46 2.94
C THR A 144 1.61 -13.37 2.90
N GLY A 145 1.43 -12.68 1.76
CA GLY A 145 0.44 -11.61 1.60
C GLY A 145 0.79 -10.31 2.35
N THR A 146 2.03 -10.18 2.82
CA THR A 146 2.50 -9.06 3.65
C THR A 146 3.22 -7.97 2.84
N MET A 147 3.42 -8.15 1.53
CA MET A 147 4.10 -7.18 0.66
C MET A 147 3.49 -5.76 0.67
N HIS A 148 2.25 -5.62 1.13
CA HIS A 148 1.56 -4.35 1.28
C HIS A 148 2.18 -3.44 2.36
N VAL A 149 2.87 -4.00 3.36
CA VAL A 149 3.50 -3.18 4.43
C VAL A 149 4.68 -2.35 3.94
N PHE A 150 5.29 -2.75 2.82
CA PHE A 150 6.38 -2.04 2.14
C PHE A 150 5.89 -1.06 1.07
N ALA A 151 4.58 -0.96 0.86
CA ALA A 151 4.04 0.21 0.19
C ALA A 151 3.83 1.28 1.24
N ILE A 152 4.15 2.55 0.94
CA ILE A 152 3.74 3.67 1.79
C ILE A 152 2.22 3.62 1.86
N SER A 153 1.73 3.13 2.99
CA SER A 153 0.36 2.68 3.20
C SER A 153 -0.40 3.66 4.06
N GLY A 154 -1.69 3.40 4.27
CA GLY A 154 -2.51 4.17 5.22
C GLY A 154 -1.91 4.22 6.63
N LEU A 155 -1.13 3.21 7.03
CA LEU A 155 -0.43 3.21 8.31
C LEU A 155 0.65 4.30 8.36
N HIS A 156 1.47 4.43 7.33
CA HIS A 156 2.53 5.45 7.27
C HIS A 156 1.93 6.86 7.29
N ILE A 157 0.90 7.09 6.48
CA ILE A 157 0.23 8.40 6.39
C ILE A 157 -0.56 8.68 7.67
N GLY A 158 -1.17 7.65 8.28
CA GLY A 158 -1.87 7.76 9.55
C GLY A 158 -0.95 8.13 10.71
N PHE A 159 0.23 7.52 10.81
CA PHE A 159 1.25 7.89 11.80
C PHE A 159 1.75 9.32 11.59
N ALA A 160 2.07 9.70 10.35
CA ALA A 160 2.46 11.07 10.02
C ALA A 160 1.37 12.06 10.42
N ALA A 161 0.11 11.77 10.09
CA ALA A 161 -1.03 12.61 10.43
C ALA A 161 -1.24 12.72 11.95
N ALA A 162 -1.13 11.62 12.70
CA ALA A 162 -1.24 11.60 14.15
C ALA A 162 -0.11 12.40 14.81
N LEU A 163 1.12 12.28 14.31
CA LEU A 163 2.27 13.04 14.79
C LEU A 163 2.09 14.54 14.55
N ILE A 164 1.71 14.95 13.34
CA ILE A 164 1.43 16.34 13.01
C ILE A 164 0.32 16.89 13.92
N TYR A 165 -0.76 16.12 14.10
CA TYR A 165 -1.87 16.50 14.98
C TYR A 165 -1.41 16.66 16.43
N ALA A 166 -0.60 15.75 16.95
CA ALA A 166 -0.05 15.82 18.30
C ALA A 166 0.84 17.06 18.49
N LEU A 167 1.74 17.35 17.53
CA LEU A 167 2.60 18.53 17.58
C LEU A 167 1.79 19.83 17.57
N LEU A 168 0.77 19.93 16.71
CA LEU A 168 -0.12 21.10 16.67
C LEU A 168 -0.90 21.27 17.98
N ARG A 169 -1.34 20.16 18.59
CA ARG A 169 -2.03 20.20 19.89
C ARG A 169 -1.09 20.64 21.01
N SER A 170 0.15 20.16 21.03
CA SER A 170 1.17 20.59 21.99
C SER A 170 1.54 22.06 21.83
N ALA A 171 1.49 22.59 20.59
CA ALA A 171 1.66 24.01 20.29
C ALA A 171 0.40 24.86 20.57
N ASN A 172 -0.64 24.31 21.21
CA ASN A 172 -1.91 24.97 21.51
C ASN A 172 -2.64 25.56 20.28
N VAL A 173 -2.43 25.00 19.09
CA VAL A 173 -3.18 25.40 17.90
C VAL A 173 -4.65 25.00 18.07
N TYR A 174 -5.54 25.98 17.97
CA TYR A 174 -6.99 25.77 18.10
C TYR A 174 -7.48 24.72 17.09
N TRP A 175 -8.29 23.76 17.57
CA TRP A 175 -8.65 22.55 16.83
C TRP A 175 -9.28 22.79 15.45
N LYS A 176 -10.00 23.91 15.27
CA LYS A 176 -10.57 24.27 13.95
C LYS A 176 -9.52 24.66 12.92
N PHE A 177 -8.36 25.19 13.35
CA PHE A 177 -7.26 25.55 12.47
C PHE A 177 -6.27 24.40 12.24
N GLN A 178 -6.38 23.31 12.99
CA GLN A 178 -5.45 22.19 12.86
C GLN A 178 -5.43 21.60 11.44
N PRO A 179 -6.56 21.32 10.76
CA PRO A 179 -6.50 20.80 9.39
C PRO A 179 -5.90 21.78 8.38
N LEU A 180 -6.04 23.10 8.60
CA LEU A 180 -5.49 24.12 7.71
C LEU A 180 -3.96 24.06 7.67
N VAL A 181 -3.32 23.72 8.79
CA VAL A 181 -1.87 23.54 8.88
C VAL A 181 -1.47 22.10 8.58
N ALA A 182 -2.21 21.13 9.10
CA ALA A 182 -1.83 19.72 9.04
C ALA A 182 -1.94 19.12 7.64
N LEU A 183 -2.96 19.49 6.85
CA LEU A 183 -3.15 18.93 5.50
C LEU A 183 -2.05 19.36 4.52
N PRO A 184 -1.63 20.64 4.45
CA PRO A 184 -0.48 21.02 3.65
C PRO A 184 0.80 20.28 4.04
N VAL A 185 1.08 20.16 5.34
CA VAL A 185 2.28 19.45 5.85
C VAL A 185 2.23 17.97 5.47
N LEU A 186 1.09 17.32 5.67
CA LEU A 186 0.90 15.91 5.31
C LEU A 186 1.01 15.70 3.79
N TYR A 187 0.45 16.61 2.98
CA TYR A 187 0.57 16.55 1.53
C TYR A 187 2.03 16.69 1.07
N MET A 188 2.78 17.63 1.65
CA MET A 188 4.22 17.78 1.38
C MET A 188 4.98 16.49 1.70
N TYR A 189 4.68 15.85 2.83
CA TYR A 189 5.26 14.55 3.18
C TYR A 189 4.94 13.47 2.14
N VAL A 190 3.68 13.37 1.70
CA VAL A 190 3.27 12.40 0.67
C VAL A 190 4.00 12.64 -0.66
N CYS A 191 4.17 13.91 -1.07
CA CYS A 191 4.94 14.29 -2.25
C CYS A 191 6.43 13.95 -2.11
N ALA A 192 7.06 14.26 -0.97
CA ALA A 192 8.46 13.92 -0.69
C ALA A 192 8.72 12.41 -0.68
N CYS A 193 7.68 11.62 -0.39
CA CYS A 193 7.68 10.17 -0.50
C CYS A 193 7.45 9.64 -1.94
N GLY A 194 7.48 10.51 -2.94
CA GLY A 194 7.31 10.18 -4.36
C GLY A 194 5.85 10.12 -4.81
N GLY A 195 4.92 10.65 -4.02
CA GLY A 195 3.51 10.81 -4.41
C GLY A 195 2.80 9.51 -4.80
N ARG A 196 3.12 8.42 -4.12
CA ARG A 196 2.61 7.08 -4.47
C ARG A 196 1.08 7.04 -4.44
N PRO A 197 0.41 6.33 -5.37
CA PRO A 197 -1.04 6.28 -5.42
C PRO A 197 -1.69 5.83 -4.10
N SER A 198 -1.09 4.85 -3.39
CA SER A 198 -1.58 4.40 -2.07
C SER A 198 -1.51 5.48 -1.00
N ALA A 199 -0.44 6.27 -1.00
CA ALA A 199 -0.24 7.38 -0.07
C ALA A 199 -1.20 8.54 -0.36
N MET A 200 -1.43 8.86 -1.63
CA MET A 200 -2.40 9.87 -2.06
C MET A 200 -3.83 9.51 -1.66
N ARG A 201 -4.23 8.24 -1.80
CA ARG A 201 -5.55 7.79 -1.33
C ARG A 201 -5.69 7.88 0.19
N ALA A 202 -4.67 7.47 0.94
CA ALA A 202 -4.67 7.61 2.39
C ALA A 202 -4.75 9.08 2.83
N PHE A 203 -4.01 9.97 2.16
CA PHE A 203 -4.12 11.41 2.36
C PHE A 203 -5.54 11.93 2.08
N ALA A 204 -6.16 11.54 0.97
CA ALA A 204 -7.52 11.94 0.64
C ALA A 204 -8.53 11.49 1.71
N MET A 205 -8.41 10.26 2.22
CA MET A 205 -9.26 9.77 3.31
C MET A 205 -9.08 10.59 4.61
N ILE A 206 -7.83 10.91 4.97
CA ILE A 206 -7.53 11.74 6.15
C ILE A 206 -8.02 13.18 5.97
N ALA A 207 -7.86 13.75 4.78
CA ALA A 207 -8.35 15.08 4.44
C ALA A 207 -9.86 15.19 4.61
N VAL A 208 -10.61 14.25 4.03
CA VAL A 208 -12.07 14.20 4.18
C VAL A 208 -12.46 14.06 5.65
N PHE A 209 -11.79 13.18 6.40
CA PHE A 209 -12.07 12.96 7.81
C PHE A 209 -11.82 14.22 8.68
N TRP A 210 -10.70 14.90 8.51
CA TRP A 210 -10.38 16.12 9.27
C TRP A 210 -11.25 17.31 8.89
N ILE A 211 -11.56 17.49 7.60
CA ILE A 211 -12.48 18.55 7.14
C ILE A 211 -13.88 18.33 7.73
N ALA A 212 -14.35 17.07 7.74
CA ALA A 212 -15.64 16.71 8.33
C ALA A 212 -15.71 17.02 9.82
N MET A 213 -14.65 16.65 10.56
CA MET A 213 -14.51 16.90 11.99
C MET A 213 -14.61 18.41 12.31
N VAL A 214 -13.90 19.25 11.55
CA VAL A 214 -13.95 20.72 11.76
C VAL A 214 -15.26 21.36 11.30
N SER A 215 -15.91 20.77 10.31
CA SER A 215 -17.23 21.22 9.85
C SER A 215 -18.37 20.89 10.83
N GLY A 216 -18.07 20.23 11.96
CA GLY A 216 -19.07 19.76 12.93
C GLY A 216 -19.96 18.64 12.38
N ARG A 217 -19.60 18.05 11.23
CA ARG A 217 -20.35 16.96 10.61
C ARG A 217 -19.75 15.64 11.09
N GLY A 218 -20.52 14.87 11.84
CA GLY A 218 -20.20 13.47 12.12
C GLY A 218 -20.30 12.64 10.84
N ILE A 219 -19.25 12.61 10.02
CA ILE A 219 -19.22 11.70 8.88
C ILE A 219 -19.02 10.27 9.40
N LYS A 220 -20.00 9.41 9.15
CA LYS A 220 -19.84 7.96 9.31
C LYS A 220 -18.67 7.51 8.43
N SER A 221 -17.80 6.62 8.92
CA SER A 221 -16.56 6.21 8.24
C SER A 221 -16.76 5.78 6.78
N PHE A 222 -17.91 5.17 6.46
CA PHE A 222 -18.26 4.78 5.10
C PHE A 222 -18.55 5.98 4.17
N GLY A 223 -19.14 7.05 4.69
CA GLY A 223 -19.35 8.29 3.95
C GLY A 223 -18.03 8.97 3.59
N ALA A 224 -17.06 8.96 4.51
CA ALA A 224 -15.71 9.48 4.23
C ALA A 224 -15.03 8.67 3.13
N LEU A 225 -15.18 7.34 3.15
CA LEU A 225 -14.66 6.45 2.12
C LEU A 225 -15.27 6.75 0.75
N ALA A 226 -16.59 6.93 0.67
CA ALA A 226 -17.30 7.24 -0.57
C ALA A 226 -16.90 8.61 -1.14
N ILE A 227 -16.80 9.65 -0.29
CA ILE A 227 -16.36 10.98 -0.72
C ILE A 227 -14.92 10.94 -1.22
N ALA A 228 -14.02 10.24 -0.51
CA ALA A 228 -12.64 10.08 -0.94
C ALA A 228 -12.54 9.35 -2.30
N ALA A 229 -13.35 8.30 -2.51
CA ALA A 229 -13.42 7.61 -3.79
C ALA A 229 -13.93 8.53 -4.91
N ALA A 230 -15.01 9.26 -4.67
CA ALA A 230 -15.60 10.19 -5.63
C ALA A 230 -14.62 11.32 -6.00
N ALA A 231 -13.92 11.89 -5.01
CA ALA A 231 -12.91 12.92 -5.24
C ALA A 231 -11.73 12.39 -6.07
N ALA A 232 -11.25 11.19 -5.78
CA ALA A 232 -10.18 10.56 -6.56
C ALA A 232 -10.60 10.30 -8.02
N LEU A 233 -11.82 9.77 -8.24
CA LEU A 233 -12.35 9.51 -9.58
C LEU A 233 -12.68 10.79 -10.35
N ALA A 234 -13.03 11.87 -9.67
CA ALA A 234 -13.22 13.19 -10.30
C ALA A 234 -11.89 13.76 -10.83
N ILE A 235 -10.75 13.44 -10.19
CA ILE A 235 -9.42 13.84 -10.66
C ILE A 235 -8.96 12.93 -11.81
N ASN A 236 -9.11 11.61 -11.66
CA ASN A 236 -8.73 10.65 -12.70
C ASN A 236 -9.73 9.48 -12.78
N PRO A 237 -10.67 9.51 -13.73
CA PRO A 237 -11.65 8.42 -13.91
C PRO A 237 -11.00 7.07 -14.23
N ALA A 238 -9.80 7.07 -14.83
CA ALA A 238 -9.08 5.84 -15.16
C ALA A 238 -8.65 5.04 -13.92
N ASP A 239 -8.61 5.67 -12.74
CA ASP A 239 -8.30 4.98 -11.47
C ASP A 239 -9.31 3.87 -11.16
N LEU A 240 -10.53 3.91 -11.70
CA LEU A 240 -11.52 2.83 -11.54
C LEU A 240 -11.01 1.47 -12.06
N PHE A 241 -10.11 1.48 -13.04
CA PHE A 241 -9.51 0.28 -13.63
C PHE A 241 -8.13 -0.04 -13.05
N ASP A 242 -7.64 0.76 -12.10
CA ASP A 242 -6.37 0.50 -11.42
C ASP A 242 -6.59 -0.52 -10.29
N ALA A 243 -5.86 -1.63 -10.36
CA ALA A 243 -5.92 -2.68 -9.35
C ALA A 243 -5.68 -2.16 -7.93
N GLY A 244 -4.78 -1.18 -7.77
CA GLY A 244 -4.46 -0.59 -6.48
C GLY A 244 -5.60 0.26 -5.92
N PHE A 245 -6.34 0.98 -6.77
CA PHE A 245 -7.54 1.71 -6.36
C PHE A 245 -8.62 0.74 -5.87
N VAL A 246 -9.01 -0.23 -6.70
CA VAL A 246 -10.08 -1.20 -6.37
C VAL A 246 -9.74 -1.96 -5.09
N LEU A 247 -8.51 -2.47 -4.97
CA LEU A 247 -8.05 -3.20 -3.79
C LEU A 247 -8.09 -2.33 -2.52
N SER A 248 -7.64 -1.07 -2.60
CA SER A 248 -7.61 -0.16 -1.46
C SER A 248 -9.00 0.13 -0.91
N TYR A 249 -9.95 0.50 -1.77
CA TYR A 249 -11.30 0.86 -1.34
C TYR A 249 -12.11 -0.38 -0.92
N ALA A 250 -11.95 -1.51 -1.63
CA ALA A 250 -12.61 -2.76 -1.27
C ALA A 250 -12.15 -3.32 0.09
N ILE A 251 -10.85 -3.27 0.38
CA ILE A 251 -10.32 -3.69 1.68
C ILE A 251 -10.87 -2.80 2.80
N VAL A 252 -10.84 -1.47 2.64
CA VAL A 252 -11.35 -0.56 3.68
C VAL A 252 -12.87 -0.74 3.87
N ALA A 253 -13.63 -0.92 2.79
CA ALA A 253 -15.05 -1.25 2.87
C ALA A 253 -15.30 -2.56 3.64
N SER A 254 -14.52 -3.61 3.35
CA SER A 254 -14.59 -4.89 4.07
C SER A 254 -14.25 -4.75 5.55
N ILE A 255 -13.25 -3.94 5.90
CA ILE A 255 -12.91 -3.67 7.30
C ILE A 255 -14.12 -3.07 8.02
N PHE A 256 -14.85 -2.15 7.40
CA PHE A 256 -16.04 -1.55 8.00
C PHE A 256 -17.27 -2.47 8.05
N LEU A 257 -17.50 -3.29 7.01
CA LEU A 257 -18.70 -4.11 6.89
C LEU A 257 -18.57 -5.50 7.56
N TYR A 258 -17.35 -6.04 7.62
CA TYR A 258 -17.07 -7.38 8.11
C TYR A 258 -16.09 -7.35 9.29
N GLY A 259 -14.92 -6.74 9.12
CA GLY A 259 -13.83 -6.80 10.12
C GLY A 259 -14.21 -6.20 11.48
N ILE A 260 -14.71 -4.97 11.51
CA ILE A 260 -15.13 -4.29 12.75
C ILE A 260 -16.33 -5.00 13.40
N PRO A 261 -17.41 -5.35 12.67
CA PRO A 261 -18.51 -6.11 13.27
C PRO A 261 -18.10 -7.47 13.84
N LEU A 262 -17.17 -8.18 13.17
CA LEU A 262 -16.64 -9.45 13.67
C LEU A 262 -15.85 -9.26 14.96
N TYR A 263 -15.02 -8.22 15.03
CA TYR A 263 -14.32 -7.85 16.26
C TYR A 263 -15.31 -7.53 17.40
N GLN A 264 -16.34 -6.72 17.14
CA GLN A 264 -17.36 -6.37 18.13
C GLN A 264 -18.10 -7.61 18.65
N PHE A 265 -18.33 -8.60 17.79
CA PHE A 265 -18.93 -9.88 18.17
C PHE A 265 -18.03 -10.65 19.15
N PHE A 266 -16.73 -10.81 18.83
CA PHE A 266 -15.78 -11.48 19.73
C PHE A 266 -15.60 -10.72 21.05
N GLU A 267 -15.49 -9.40 21.00
CA GLU A 267 -15.37 -8.56 22.20
C GLU A 267 -16.62 -8.65 23.09
N ALA A 268 -17.82 -8.68 22.51
CA ALA A 268 -19.06 -8.87 23.27
C ALA A 268 -19.10 -10.23 23.98
N GLY A 269 -18.70 -11.30 23.29
CA GLY A 269 -18.61 -12.65 23.86
C GLY A 269 -17.60 -12.73 25.01
N TYR A 270 -16.42 -12.14 24.82
CA TYR A 270 -15.37 -12.09 25.84
C TYR A 270 -15.82 -11.29 27.08
N ASN A 271 -16.42 -10.12 26.88
CA ASN A 271 -16.92 -9.29 27.97
C ASN A 271 -17.98 -10.02 28.80
N ARG A 272 -18.95 -10.70 28.15
CA ARG A 272 -19.99 -11.48 28.87
C ARG A 272 -19.42 -12.61 29.71
N ARG A 273 -18.31 -13.23 29.29
CA ARG A 273 -17.74 -14.39 29.99
C ARG A 273 -16.87 -14.01 31.19
N PHE A 274 -16.15 -12.89 31.10
CA PHE A 274 -15.08 -12.54 32.03
C PHE A 274 -15.32 -11.25 32.83
N PHE A 275 -16.28 -10.40 32.45
CA PHE A 275 -16.53 -9.09 33.06
C PHE A 275 -17.98 -8.98 33.55
N SER A 276 -18.28 -9.62 34.68
CA SER A 276 -19.58 -9.53 35.36
C SER A 276 -19.54 -8.71 36.66
N PHE A 277 -18.34 -8.44 37.19
CA PHE A 277 -18.09 -7.69 38.43
C PHE A 277 -16.97 -6.66 38.21
N GLU A 278 -16.71 -5.79 39.22
CA GLU A 278 -15.65 -4.78 39.14
C GLU A 278 -14.31 -5.42 38.74
N PRO A 279 -13.75 -5.04 37.57
CA PRO A 279 -12.61 -5.74 37.02
C PRO A 279 -11.31 -5.38 37.74
N THR A 280 -10.53 -6.40 38.07
CA THR A 280 -9.16 -6.22 38.57
C THR A 280 -8.26 -5.59 37.49
N ARG A 281 -7.17 -4.94 37.90
CA ARG A 281 -6.17 -4.35 36.97
C ARG A 281 -5.64 -5.38 35.96
N PHE A 282 -5.43 -6.62 36.41
CA PHE A 282 -5.00 -7.72 35.55
C PHE A 282 -6.05 -8.06 34.49
N GLN A 283 -7.33 -8.16 34.86
CA GLN A 283 -8.41 -8.37 33.90
C GLN A 283 -8.48 -7.23 32.87
N ILE A 284 -8.38 -5.96 33.30
CA ILE A 284 -8.35 -4.81 32.37
C ILE A 284 -7.19 -4.94 31.36
N PHE A 285 -6.00 -5.35 31.83
CA PHE A 285 -4.86 -5.61 30.95
C PHE A 285 -5.15 -6.75 29.97
N CYS A 286 -5.64 -7.90 30.45
CA CYS A 286 -6.01 -9.05 29.60
C CYS A 286 -7.07 -8.66 28.56
N LYS A 287 -8.06 -7.85 28.93
CA LYS A 287 -9.05 -7.33 27.99
C LYS A 287 -8.42 -6.46 26.93
N ARG A 288 -7.55 -5.52 27.29
CA ARG A 288 -6.86 -4.69 26.29
C ARG A 288 -6.01 -5.53 25.34
N ALA A 289 -5.27 -6.50 25.86
CA ALA A 289 -4.47 -7.42 25.05
C ALA A 289 -5.35 -8.26 24.10
N PHE A 290 -6.47 -8.81 24.62
CA PHE A 290 -7.44 -9.56 23.82
C PHE A 290 -8.08 -8.67 22.75
N SER A 291 -8.60 -7.50 23.12
CA SER A 291 -9.23 -6.56 22.18
C SER A 291 -8.27 -6.14 21.08
N PHE A 292 -7.00 -5.91 21.41
CA PHE A 292 -5.96 -5.60 20.44
C PHE A 292 -5.70 -6.78 19.47
N ALA A 293 -5.48 -7.98 20.01
CA ALA A 293 -5.20 -9.17 19.20
C ALA A 293 -6.41 -9.57 18.33
N ALA A 294 -7.61 -9.62 18.93
CA ALA A 294 -8.85 -9.94 18.23
C ALA A 294 -9.17 -8.89 17.16
N GLY A 295 -8.97 -7.60 17.45
CA GLY A 295 -9.15 -6.52 16.48
C GLY A 295 -8.23 -6.67 15.28
N GLY A 296 -6.92 -6.83 15.52
CA GLY A 296 -5.94 -7.03 14.44
C GLY A 296 -6.23 -8.26 13.60
N PHE A 297 -6.67 -9.35 14.24
CA PHE A 297 -7.08 -10.58 13.58
C PHE A 297 -8.32 -10.37 12.67
N CYS A 298 -9.40 -9.81 13.21
CA CYS A 298 -10.66 -9.63 12.48
C CYS A 298 -10.53 -8.66 11.30
N ILE A 299 -9.77 -7.58 11.48
CA ILE A 299 -9.42 -6.63 10.41
C ILE A 299 -8.64 -7.36 9.30
N SER A 300 -7.64 -8.15 9.66
CA SER A 300 -6.82 -8.90 8.69
C SER A 300 -7.62 -9.96 7.94
N LEU A 301 -8.55 -10.63 8.62
CA LEU A 301 -9.44 -11.60 8.01
C LEU A 301 -10.37 -10.93 6.99
N GLY A 302 -11.00 -9.80 7.35
CA GLY A 302 -11.82 -9.02 6.42
C GLY A 302 -11.02 -8.52 5.21
N ALA A 303 -9.79 -8.04 5.44
CA ALA A 303 -8.89 -7.64 4.37
C ALA A 303 -8.54 -8.81 3.43
N ALA A 304 -8.24 -9.99 3.98
CA ALA A 304 -7.92 -11.19 3.20
C ALA A 304 -9.08 -11.63 2.31
N PHE A 305 -10.32 -11.65 2.84
CA PHE A 305 -11.50 -12.02 2.05
C PHE A 305 -11.80 -11.04 0.91
N ALA A 306 -11.63 -9.74 1.13
CA ALA A 306 -11.78 -8.76 0.05
C ALA A 306 -10.64 -8.84 -0.97
N ALA A 307 -9.41 -9.11 -0.51
CA ALA A 307 -8.23 -9.20 -1.37
C ALA A 307 -8.18 -10.46 -2.21
N ALA A 308 -8.76 -11.58 -1.77
CA ALA A 308 -8.72 -12.87 -2.46
C ALA A 308 -9.24 -12.82 -3.92
N PRO A 309 -10.49 -12.40 -4.22
CA PRO A 309 -11.00 -12.35 -5.58
C PRO A 309 -10.19 -11.40 -6.47
N LEU A 310 -9.78 -10.26 -5.92
CA LEU A 310 -9.00 -9.25 -6.63
C LEU A 310 -7.58 -9.73 -6.94
N SER A 311 -6.94 -10.42 -6.00
CA SER A 311 -5.59 -10.95 -6.19
C SER A 311 -5.56 -12.11 -7.17
N ALA A 312 -6.58 -12.97 -7.13
CA ALA A 312 -6.76 -14.04 -8.12
C ALA A 312 -6.93 -13.48 -9.55
N HIS A 313 -7.61 -12.35 -9.70
CA HIS A 313 -7.80 -11.71 -11.01
C HIS A 313 -6.57 -10.94 -11.50
N TYR A 314 -6.06 -10.02 -10.68
CA TYR A 314 -5.00 -9.10 -11.10
C TYR A 314 -3.61 -9.71 -11.05
N PHE A 315 -3.38 -10.65 -10.14
CA PHE A 315 -2.04 -11.21 -9.88
C PHE A 315 -1.94 -12.72 -10.10
N SER A 316 -3.06 -13.41 -10.38
CA SER A 316 -3.13 -14.86 -10.58
C SER A 316 -2.58 -15.68 -9.39
N TYR A 317 -2.69 -15.14 -8.18
CA TYR A 317 -2.37 -15.85 -6.95
C TYR A 317 -3.24 -15.35 -5.78
N VAL A 318 -3.43 -16.21 -4.78
CA VAL A 318 -4.08 -15.87 -3.51
C VAL A 318 -3.18 -16.33 -2.36
N SER A 319 -2.92 -15.43 -1.41
CA SER A 319 -2.21 -15.79 -0.18
C SER A 319 -3.19 -16.43 0.81
N THR A 320 -2.92 -17.68 1.19
CA THR A 320 -3.74 -18.47 2.11
C THR A 320 -3.49 -18.14 3.58
N MET A 321 -2.30 -17.62 3.89
CA MET A 321 -1.85 -17.33 5.26
C MET A 321 -1.84 -15.83 5.59
N SER A 322 -2.31 -14.98 4.68
CA SER A 322 -2.33 -13.52 4.88
C SER A 322 -3.10 -13.09 6.13
N TRP A 323 -4.21 -13.74 6.48
CA TRP A 323 -5.00 -13.42 7.68
C TRP A 323 -4.23 -13.68 8.99
N LEU A 324 -3.26 -14.59 8.98
CA LEU A 324 -2.42 -14.92 10.15
C LEU A 324 -1.15 -14.05 10.21
N TYR A 325 -0.51 -13.82 9.07
CA TYR A 325 0.71 -13.01 9.00
C TYR A 325 0.43 -11.52 9.11
N SER A 326 -0.63 -11.01 8.48
CA SER A 326 -0.90 -9.58 8.41
C SER A 326 -1.06 -8.89 9.77
N PRO A 327 -1.74 -9.44 10.81
CA PRO A 327 -1.81 -8.79 12.12
C PRO A 327 -0.43 -8.54 12.71
N VAL A 328 0.45 -9.55 12.68
CA VAL A 328 1.81 -9.48 13.21
C VAL A 328 2.64 -8.47 12.42
N PHE A 329 2.51 -8.49 11.09
CA PHE A 329 3.30 -7.62 10.22
C PHE A 329 2.83 -6.18 10.23
N VAL A 330 1.52 -5.93 10.30
CA VAL A 330 0.96 -4.58 10.43
C VAL A 330 1.30 -4.00 11.79
N PHE A 331 1.26 -4.80 12.86
CA PHE A 331 1.71 -4.36 14.18
C PHE A 331 3.21 -4.04 14.21
N GLY A 332 4.05 -4.95 13.71
CA GLY A 332 5.49 -4.74 13.58
C GLY A 332 5.81 -3.50 12.75
N ALA A 333 5.17 -3.36 11.57
CA ALA A 333 5.29 -2.17 10.73
C ALA A 333 4.83 -0.90 11.48
N GLY A 334 3.78 -0.97 12.29
CA GLY A 334 3.35 0.13 13.16
C GLY A 334 4.45 0.61 14.10
N ILE A 335 5.10 -0.30 14.80
CA ILE A 335 6.23 0.00 15.69
C ILE A 335 7.40 0.57 14.89
N VAL A 336 7.81 -0.10 13.81
CA VAL A 336 8.94 0.28 12.96
C VAL A 336 8.76 1.68 12.39
N VAL A 337 7.57 1.96 11.85
CA VAL A 337 7.22 3.28 11.32
C VAL A 337 7.22 4.32 12.44
N GLY A 338 6.60 4.04 13.59
CA GLY A 338 6.59 4.94 14.74
C GLY A 338 8.00 5.28 15.23
N LEU A 339 8.88 4.29 15.33
CA LEU A 339 10.29 4.45 15.70
C LEU A 339 11.06 5.28 14.67
N GLY A 340 10.86 5.01 13.38
CA GLY A 340 11.52 5.79 12.31
C GLY A 340 11.08 7.26 12.30
N PHE A 341 9.79 7.53 12.48
CA PHE A 341 9.29 8.91 12.63
C PHE A 341 9.83 9.60 13.88
N ALA A 342 9.89 8.89 15.02
CA ALA A 342 10.51 9.43 16.23
C ALA A 342 12.01 9.71 16.00
N GLY A 343 12.71 8.83 15.28
CA GLY A 343 14.11 9.02 14.90
C GLY A 343 14.36 10.30 14.10
N PHE A 344 13.43 10.72 13.24
CA PHE A 344 13.55 11.99 12.51
C PHE A 344 13.49 13.24 13.39
N LEU A 345 12.93 13.15 14.59
CA LEU A 345 12.74 14.28 15.50
C LEU A 345 13.76 14.34 16.64
N LEU A 346 14.52 13.27 16.85
CA LEU A 346 15.39 13.09 18.01
C LEU A 346 16.88 13.29 17.65
N PRO A 347 17.74 13.61 18.65
CA PRO A 347 19.17 13.74 18.42
C PRO A 347 19.83 12.46 17.89
N ASN A 348 20.94 12.61 17.15
CA ASN A 348 21.59 11.53 16.39
C ASN A 348 21.78 10.22 17.15
N PHE A 349 22.23 10.25 18.41
CA PHE A 349 22.44 9.03 19.20
C PHE A 349 21.14 8.28 19.48
N LEU A 350 20.11 8.99 19.93
CA LEU A 350 18.80 8.40 20.24
C LEU A 350 18.09 7.95 18.96
N ALA A 351 18.17 8.76 17.90
CA ALA A 351 17.67 8.38 16.58
C ALA A 351 18.33 7.09 16.07
N ALA A 352 19.66 6.96 16.20
CA ALA A 352 20.37 5.75 15.82
C ALA A 352 19.92 4.53 16.64
N PHE A 353 19.72 4.68 17.95
CA PHE A 353 19.20 3.59 18.78
C PHE A 353 17.78 3.15 18.36
N LEU A 354 16.86 4.09 18.12
CA LEU A 354 15.50 3.75 17.66
C LEU A 354 15.51 3.09 16.28
N ASN A 355 16.35 3.57 15.36
CA ASN A 355 16.53 2.96 14.05
C ASN A 355 17.12 1.55 14.17
N TRP A 356 18.05 1.32 15.09
CA TRP A 356 18.59 -0.01 15.36
C TRP A 356 17.50 -0.98 15.82
N VAL A 357 16.67 -0.58 16.80
CA VAL A 357 15.53 -1.39 17.25
C VAL A 357 14.57 -1.68 16.08
N ALA A 358 14.26 -0.66 15.28
CA ALA A 358 13.38 -0.81 14.12
C ALA A 358 13.96 -1.78 13.08
N CYS A 359 15.26 -1.68 12.79
CA CYS A 359 15.98 -2.63 11.94
C CYS A 359 15.92 -4.05 12.47
N SER A 360 16.12 -4.28 13.77
CA SER A 360 16.04 -5.62 14.36
C SER A 360 14.64 -6.23 14.23
N ILE A 361 13.59 -5.42 14.43
CA ILE A 361 12.20 -5.87 14.24
C ILE A 361 11.97 -6.25 12.78
N VAL A 362 12.44 -5.43 11.83
CA VAL A 362 12.30 -5.72 10.39
C VAL A 362 13.09 -6.96 9.98
N GLY A 363 14.30 -7.16 10.51
CA GLY A 363 15.09 -8.36 10.29
C GLY A 363 14.35 -9.62 10.76
N TRP A 364 13.75 -9.56 11.96
CA TRP A 364 12.89 -10.64 12.46
C TRP A 364 11.66 -10.88 11.56
N MET A 365 10.97 -9.82 11.13
CA MET A 365 9.83 -9.93 10.21
C MET A 365 10.24 -10.56 8.88
N SER A 366 11.41 -10.21 8.34
CA SER A 366 11.96 -10.79 7.12
C SER A 366 12.25 -12.28 7.30
N ALA A 367 12.97 -12.65 8.35
CA ALA A 367 13.27 -14.05 8.68
C ALA A 367 11.98 -14.87 8.88
N PHE A 368 10.98 -14.30 9.56
CA PHE A 368 9.71 -14.97 9.81
C PHE A 368 8.87 -15.15 8.52
N ALA A 369 8.90 -14.18 7.59
CA ALA A 369 8.28 -14.34 6.28
C ALA A 369 8.96 -15.43 5.46
N VAL A 370 10.29 -15.44 5.40
CA VAL A 370 11.08 -16.44 4.67
C VAL A 370 10.88 -17.84 5.25
N TRP A 371 10.92 -17.97 6.58
CA TRP A 371 10.62 -19.22 7.27
C TRP A 371 9.21 -19.72 6.95
N GLY A 372 8.22 -18.82 7.01
CA GLY A 372 6.83 -19.15 6.68
C GLY A 372 6.65 -19.65 5.26
N ALA A 373 7.23 -18.93 4.30
CA ALA A 373 7.16 -19.26 2.88
C ALA A 373 7.85 -20.60 2.55
N LYS A 374 8.91 -20.97 3.29
CA LYS A 374 9.63 -22.25 3.11
C LYS A 374 8.88 -23.44 3.71
N ASN A 375 8.21 -23.27 4.86
CA ASN A 375 7.62 -24.39 5.61
C ASN A 375 6.13 -24.62 5.32
N TYR A 376 5.41 -23.63 4.80
CA TYR A 376 3.98 -23.72 4.56
C TYR A 376 3.60 -23.29 3.15
N ALA A 377 2.52 -23.88 2.63
CA ALA A 377 1.88 -23.43 1.40
C ALA A 377 1.15 -22.09 1.63
N THR A 378 1.93 -21.01 1.66
CA THR A 378 1.47 -19.65 1.98
C THR A 378 0.73 -18.96 0.83
N ALA A 379 0.93 -19.45 -0.40
CA ALA A 379 0.22 -18.96 -1.58
C ALA A 379 -0.21 -20.11 -2.50
N VAL A 380 -1.38 -19.94 -3.11
CA VAL A 380 -1.92 -20.84 -4.13
C VAL A 380 -2.08 -20.05 -5.43
N LYS A 381 -1.63 -20.64 -6.54
CA LYS A 381 -1.85 -20.08 -7.87
C LYS A 381 -3.29 -20.33 -8.27
N VAL A 382 -4.07 -19.26 -8.32
CA VAL A 382 -5.46 -19.26 -8.77
C VAL A 382 -5.60 -18.10 -9.74
N SER A 383 -6.03 -18.38 -10.95
CA SER A 383 -6.30 -17.36 -11.96
C SER A 383 -7.80 -17.33 -12.21
N VAL A 384 -8.40 -16.15 -12.09
CA VAL A 384 -9.81 -15.92 -12.43
C VAL A 384 -9.85 -14.99 -13.65
N PRO A 385 -10.14 -15.52 -14.85
CA PRO A 385 -10.24 -14.70 -16.04
C PRO A 385 -11.53 -13.92 -16.05
N GLY A 386 -11.42 -12.70 -16.56
CA GLY A 386 -12.55 -11.79 -16.65
C GLY A 386 -12.81 -11.08 -15.32
N MET A 387 -12.92 -9.76 -15.40
CA MET A 387 -13.19 -8.92 -14.24
C MET A 387 -14.57 -9.21 -13.63
N GLY A 388 -15.51 -9.75 -14.42
CA GLY A 388 -16.89 -10.03 -14.00
C GLY A 388 -17.00 -11.02 -12.84
N ALA A 389 -16.30 -12.17 -12.90
CA ALA A 389 -16.37 -13.18 -11.84
C ALA A 389 -15.74 -12.68 -10.52
N ALA A 390 -14.59 -12.00 -10.61
CA ALA A 390 -13.94 -11.41 -9.45
C ALA A 390 -14.77 -10.26 -8.84
N ALA A 391 -15.36 -9.41 -9.69
CA ALA A 391 -16.26 -8.34 -9.25
C ALA A 391 -17.53 -8.89 -8.61
N LEU A 392 -18.14 -9.94 -9.18
CA LEU A 392 -19.34 -10.58 -8.63
C LEU A 392 -19.04 -11.23 -7.27
N SER A 393 -17.92 -11.95 -7.15
CA SER A 393 -17.46 -12.54 -5.90
C SER A 393 -17.26 -11.47 -4.81
N LEU A 394 -16.56 -10.39 -5.15
CA LEU A 394 -16.35 -9.27 -4.22
C LEU A 394 -17.66 -8.55 -3.85
N ALA A 395 -18.53 -8.30 -4.82
CA ALA A 395 -19.81 -7.64 -4.60
C ALA A 395 -20.71 -8.49 -3.70
N ALA A 396 -20.82 -9.80 -3.97
CA ALA A 396 -21.56 -10.74 -3.13
C ALA A 396 -21.04 -10.72 -1.69
N TYR A 397 -19.72 -10.73 -1.50
CA TYR A 397 -19.09 -10.64 -0.19
C TYR A 397 -19.45 -9.34 0.54
N LEU A 398 -19.23 -8.18 -0.08
CA LEU A 398 -19.42 -6.87 0.57
C LEU A 398 -20.92 -6.58 0.83
N VAL A 399 -21.79 -6.88 -0.14
CA VAL A 399 -23.23 -6.63 -0.01
C VAL A 399 -23.84 -7.51 1.07
N LEU A 400 -23.55 -8.81 1.09
CA LEU A 400 -24.05 -9.68 2.15
C LEU A 400 -23.50 -9.28 3.53
N SER A 401 -22.21 -8.93 3.62
CA SER A 401 -21.63 -8.44 4.88
C SER A 401 -22.31 -7.18 5.42
N GLY A 402 -22.79 -6.30 4.51
CA GLY A 402 -23.51 -5.08 4.88
C GLY A 402 -25.00 -5.27 5.18
N LEU A 403 -25.67 -6.22 4.52
CA LEU A 403 -27.10 -6.49 4.71
C LEU A 403 -27.40 -7.36 5.94
N MET A 404 -26.48 -8.26 6.30
CA MET A 404 -26.73 -9.24 7.35
C MET A 404 -26.63 -8.63 8.75
N ASP A 405 -27.70 -8.75 9.53
CA ASP A 405 -27.77 -8.29 10.92
C ASP A 405 -27.03 -9.24 11.88
N ASN A 406 -26.66 -8.74 13.06
CA ASN A 406 -25.96 -9.47 14.11
C ASN A 406 -26.81 -10.53 14.83
N ARG A 407 -28.10 -10.66 14.51
CA ARG A 407 -29.00 -11.63 15.16
C ARG A 407 -28.58 -13.08 14.94
N ASN A 408 -28.04 -13.40 13.76
CA ASN A 408 -27.56 -14.74 13.41
C ASN A 408 -26.06 -14.67 13.05
N PRO A 409 -25.15 -14.80 14.02
CA PRO A 409 -23.72 -14.58 13.81
C PRO A 409 -23.10 -15.60 12.83
N LEU A 410 -23.56 -16.85 12.86
CA LEU A 410 -23.12 -17.88 11.90
C LEU A 410 -23.42 -17.45 10.46
N LEU A 411 -24.66 -17.03 10.20
CA LEU A 411 -25.06 -16.54 8.89
C LEU A 411 -24.22 -15.30 8.51
N ARG A 412 -24.12 -14.29 9.38
CA ARG A 412 -23.41 -13.04 9.08
C ARG A 412 -21.93 -13.23 8.75
N PHE A 413 -21.22 -14.09 9.50
CA PHE A 413 -19.76 -14.17 9.39
C PHE A 413 -19.25 -15.32 8.53
N VAL A 414 -20.06 -16.36 8.30
CA VAL A 414 -19.67 -17.52 7.47
C VAL A 414 -20.23 -17.40 6.05
N LEU A 415 -21.49 -16.98 5.87
CA LEU A 415 -22.13 -17.00 4.56
C LEU A 415 -21.45 -16.09 3.52
N PRO A 416 -21.12 -14.80 3.81
CA PRO A 416 -20.49 -13.94 2.81
C PRO A 416 -19.15 -14.47 2.27
N PRO A 417 -18.17 -14.87 3.10
CA PRO A 417 -16.92 -15.41 2.58
C PRO A 417 -17.10 -16.77 1.91
N SER A 418 -17.99 -17.65 2.41
CA SER A 418 -18.27 -18.94 1.76
C SER A 418 -18.87 -18.77 0.37
N LEU A 419 -19.82 -17.85 0.18
CA LEU A 419 -20.40 -17.59 -1.15
C LEU A 419 -19.35 -17.00 -2.10
N SER A 420 -18.54 -16.06 -1.62
CA SER A 420 -17.43 -15.47 -2.37
C SER A 420 -16.46 -16.52 -2.90
N LEU A 421 -16.05 -17.46 -2.03
CA LEU A 421 -15.20 -18.58 -2.38
C LEU A 421 -15.88 -19.55 -3.34
N ALA A 422 -17.17 -19.85 -3.16
CA ALA A 422 -17.92 -20.71 -4.07
C ALA A 422 -17.98 -20.12 -5.50
N ILE A 423 -18.21 -18.82 -5.63
CA ILE A 423 -18.20 -18.11 -6.93
C ILE A 423 -16.81 -18.20 -7.58
N LEU A 424 -15.73 -17.98 -6.80
CA LEU A 424 -14.36 -18.06 -7.31
C LEU A 424 -14.01 -19.49 -7.76
N SER A 425 -14.36 -20.49 -6.95
CA SER A 425 -14.14 -21.89 -7.27
C SER A 425 -14.88 -22.29 -8.54
N ALA A 426 -16.17 -21.92 -8.67
CA ALA A 426 -16.95 -22.18 -9.88
C ALA A 426 -16.29 -21.54 -11.10
N ALA A 427 -15.91 -20.26 -11.03
CA ALA A 427 -15.25 -19.56 -12.13
C ALA A 427 -13.90 -20.20 -12.53
N SER A 428 -13.18 -20.79 -11.58
CA SER A 428 -11.92 -21.49 -11.85
C SER A 428 -12.12 -22.89 -12.49
N ILE A 429 -13.21 -23.58 -12.14
CA ILE A 429 -13.51 -24.93 -12.63
C ILE A 429 -14.00 -24.89 -14.08
N PHE A 430 -14.87 -23.93 -14.43
CA PHE A 430 -15.38 -23.72 -15.81
C PHE A 430 -14.30 -23.39 -16.84
N GLN A 431 -13.03 -23.32 -16.44
CA GLN A 431 -11.89 -23.15 -17.32
C GLN A 431 -11.06 -24.40 -17.57
N ASN A 432 -11.04 -25.34 -16.63
CA ASN A 432 -10.19 -26.53 -16.71
C ASN A 432 -10.89 -27.72 -17.38
N GLY A 433 -12.18 -27.58 -17.71
CA GLY A 433 -12.95 -28.47 -18.57
C GLY A 433 -13.36 -27.73 -19.83
#